data_AF-A0A920FX03-F1
#
_entry.id   AF-A0A920FX03-F1
#
_cell.length_a   1.000
_cell.length_b   1.000
_cell.length_c   1.000
_cell.angle_alpha   90.00
_cell.angle_beta   90.00
_cell.angle_gamma   90.00
#
_symmetry.space_group_name_H-M   'P 1'
#
loop_
_entity.id
_entity.type
_entity.pdbx_description
1 polymer ?
#
loop_
_entity_poly.entity_id
_entity_poly.type
_entity_poly.pdbx_seq_one_letter_code
_entity_poly.pdbx_strand_id
1 'polypeptide(L)'
;MGAHLLGANYLVNENGFSINQLFPELDLNNISSLVFVFIESFSSISPIIVGFLAICLIAALQSTLSAFLMTSGSMVARDLYRPYIDNNPSWKRELLVARLSMLLLSLAALYLATFFETSLILLGGLAIAFGFQLFPVLLGMLWFPWITRGGAILGLITGLIFVTLAETFGHKLTGNSLPWGRWPLTIYSGLWGLFFNVIVCFLSSIFSSNDTDKDHRKSFHDFLNEHMGIHPSRKKIKSLAYVFFLIWAFFSIGPGLIFGNSIFGNADQSYDKWVMGVPSLWAYQIIWWVVGVFLIWFLANKMDLSTLPKKPILNGDEHLSPDDVEERGNYIDRMGGGYGWPLILIGMAVATVILSVYAL
;
A
#
# COMPACT_ATOMS: atom_id res chain seq x y z
N MET A 1 -1.51 -16.45 -4.94
CA MET A 1 -0.93 -15.38 -5.80
C MET A 1 0.44 -15.76 -6.32
N GLY A 2 1.43 -16.07 -5.45
CA GLY A 2 2.80 -16.42 -5.88
C GLY A 2 2.89 -17.57 -6.91
N ALA A 3 2.25 -18.72 -6.66
CA ALA A 3 2.33 -19.84 -7.62
C ALA A 3 1.58 -19.59 -8.94
N HIS A 4 0.50 -18.79 -8.91
CA HIS A 4 -0.16 -18.32 -10.14
C HIS A 4 0.71 -17.35 -10.92
N LEU A 5 1.45 -16.46 -10.24
CA LEU A 5 2.38 -15.50 -10.86
C LEU A 5 3.70 -16.14 -11.30
N LEU A 6 3.98 -17.38 -10.90
CA LEU A 6 5.11 -18.17 -11.39
C LEU A 6 4.68 -19.28 -12.33
N GLY A 7 3.38 -19.39 -12.63
CA GLY A 7 2.82 -20.37 -13.57
C GLY A 7 2.87 -21.83 -13.09
N ALA A 8 3.14 -22.07 -11.80
CA ALA A 8 3.15 -23.40 -11.21
C ALA A 8 1.72 -23.90 -10.93
N ASN A 9 0.90 -23.98 -11.98
CA ASN A 9 -0.45 -24.52 -11.95
C ASN A 9 -0.71 -25.40 -13.18
N TYR A 10 -1.64 -26.35 -13.01
CA TYR A 10 -2.03 -27.31 -14.05
C TYR A 10 -2.38 -26.66 -15.39
N LEU A 11 -3.15 -25.57 -15.36
CA LEU A 11 -3.60 -24.86 -16.58
C LEU A 11 -2.44 -24.29 -17.40
N VAL A 12 -1.36 -23.81 -16.78
CA VAL A 12 -0.20 -23.27 -17.52
C VAL A 12 0.65 -24.39 -18.12
N ASN A 13 0.73 -25.54 -17.45
CA ASN A 13 1.43 -26.71 -17.97
C ASN A 13 0.68 -27.38 -19.13
N GLU A 14 -0.65 -27.46 -19.10
CA GLU A 14 -1.46 -27.91 -20.24
C GLU A 14 -1.27 -27.04 -21.49
N ASN A 15 -1.00 -25.74 -21.32
CA ASN A 15 -0.76 -24.81 -22.42
C ASN A 15 0.69 -24.82 -22.97
N GLY A 16 1.52 -25.77 -22.50
CA GLY A 16 2.84 -26.07 -23.09
C GLY A 16 4.03 -25.34 -22.45
N PHE A 17 3.85 -24.64 -21.32
CA PHE A 17 4.96 -23.93 -20.66
C PHE A 17 5.92 -24.88 -19.89
N SER A 18 5.53 -26.16 -19.71
CA SER A 18 6.32 -27.21 -19.02
C SER A 18 7.00 -26.73 -17.73
N ILE A 19 6.33 -25.87 -16.96
CA ILE A 19 6.80 -25.35 -15.68
C ILE A 19 6.96 -26.48 -14.68
N ASN A 20 6.25 -27.60 -14.86
CA ASN A 20 6.47 -28.83 -14.09
C ASN A 20 7.93 -29.33 -14.08
N GLN A 21 8.77 -28.94 -15.04
CA GLN A 21 10.19 -29.25 -15.05
C GLN A 21 11.00 -28.39 -14.04
N LEU A 22 10.52 -27.19 -13.72
CA LEU A 22 11.18 -26.22 -12.84
C LEU A 22 10.50 -26.10 -11.46
N PHE A 23 9.16 -26.11 -11.42
CA PHE A 23 8.33 -26.07 -10.22
C PHE A 23 7.29 -27.18 -10.26
N PRO A 24 7.07 -27.91 -9.15
CA PRO A 24 6.03 -28.93 -9.11
C PRO A 24 4.63 -28.31 -9.28
N GLU A 25 3.73 -29.08 -9.90
CA GLU A 25 2.32 -28.69 -10.03
C GLU A 25 1.65 -28.68 -8.66
N LEU A 26 1.19 -27.50 -8.25
CA LEU A 26 0.43 -27.34 -7.02
C LEU A 26 -1.06 -27.30 -7.35
N ASP A 27 -1.84 -28.08 -6.61
CA ASP A 27 -3.29 -28.01 -6.64
C ASP A 27 -3.76 -26.61 -6.19
N LEU A 28 -4.94 -26.19 -6.66
CA LEU A 28 -5.54 -24.88 -6.37
C LEU A 28 -5.63 -24.59 -4.87
N ASN A 29 -5.71 -25.63 -4.05
CA ASN A 29 -5.80 -25.55 -2.59
C ASN A 29 -4.44 -25.34 -1.90
N ASN A 30 -3.32 -25.65 -2.57
CA ASN A 30 -1.96 -25.61 -2.00
C ASN A 30 -1.06 -24.53 -2.66
N ILE A 31 -1.65 -23.59 -3.40
CA ILE A 31 -0.92 -22.52 -4.11
C ILE A 31 -0.01 -21.68 -3.18
N SER A 32 -0.33 -21.59 -1.90
CA SER A 32 0.47 -20.88 -0.89
C SER A 32 1.74 -21.63 -0.47
N SER A 33 1.85 -22.94 -0.72
CA SER A 33 2.98 -23.75 -0.27
C SER A 33 4.18 -23.75 -1.21
N LEU A 34 4.10 -23.08 -2.37
CA LEU A 34 5.15 -23.11 -3.40
C LEU A 34 6.54 -22.74 -2.87
N VAL A 35 6.63 -21.73 -2.01
CA VAL A 35 7.91 -21.32 -1.45
C VAL A 35 8.52 -22.43 -0.59
N PHE A 36 7.71 -23.16 0.18
CA PHE A 36 8.19 -24.29 0.99
C PHE A 36 8.63 -25.46 0.11
N VAL A 37 7.84 -25.79 -0.91
CA VAL A 37 8.18 -26.87 -1.85
C VAL A 37 9.44 -26.53 -2.65
N PHE A 38 9.62 -25.26 -3.02
CA PHE A 38 10.85 -24.78 -3.66
C PHE A 38 12.06 -24.88 -2.73
N ILE A 39 11.93 -24.56 -1.44
CA ILE A 39 13.02 -24.76 -0.49
C ILE A 39 13.34 -26.25 -0.33
N GLU A 40 12.33 -27.11 -0.32
CA GLU A 40 12.49 -28.56 -0.19
C GLU A 40 13.15 -29.20 -1.42
N SER A 41 12.99 -28.65 -2.63
CA SER A 41 13.63 -29.21 -3.84
C SER A 41 15.16 -29.19 -3.77
N PHE A 42 15.76 -28.23 -3.04
CA PHE A 42 17.20 -28.17 -2.77
C PHE A 42 17.70 -29.21 -1.77
N SER A 43 16.81 -29.98 -1.12
CA SER A 43 17.20 -31.08 -0.22
C SER A 43 18.05 -32.14 -0.93
N SER A 44 17.81 -32.33 -2.23
CA SER A 44 18.57 -33.23 -3.11
C SER A 44 20.02 -32.76 -3.35
N ILE A 45 20.29 -31.45 -3.25
CA ILE A 45 21.60 -30.85 -3.46
C ILE A 45 22.38 -30.80 -2.14
N SER A 46 21.80 -30.22 -1.10
CA SER A 46 22.41 -30.18 0.23
C SER A 46 21.41 -29.79 1.33
N PRO A 47 21.33 -30.54 2.44
CA PRO A 47 20.49 -30.17 3.58
C PRO A 47 20.91 -28.85 4.25
N ILE A 48 22.17 -28.42 4.08
CA ILE A 48 22.66 -27.14 4.62
C ILE A 48 21.98 -25.95 3.93
N ILE A 49 21.78 -26.04 2.61
CA ILE A 49 21.14 -24.98 1.81
C ILE A 49 19.68 -24.83 2.23
N VAL A 50 18.97 -25.95 2.40
CA VAL A 50 17.59 -25.97 2.91
C VAL A 50 17.49 -25.27 4.26
N GLY A 51 18.39 -25.62 5.20
CA GLY A 51 18.44 -24.98 6.51
C GLY A 51 18.70 -23.47 6.43
N PHE A 52 19.62 -23.04 5.58
CA PHE A 52 19.92 -21.62 5.36
C PHE A 52 18.72 -20.86 4.78
N LEU A 53 18.08 -21.39 3.74
CA LEU A 53 16.90 -20.79 3.11
C LEU A 53 15.71 -20.70 4.08
N ALA A 54 15.50 -21.73 4.91
CA ALA A 54 14.47 -21.71 5.94
C ALA A 54 14.71 -20.61 6.98
N ILE A 55 15.97 -20.41 7.42
CA ILE A 55 16.35 -19.31 8.32
C ILE A 55 16.10 -17.95 7.66
N CYS A 56 16.46 -17.78 6.38
CA CYS A 56 16.20 -16.54 5.64
C CYS A 56 14.70 -16.23 5.56
N LEU A 57 13.86 -17.24 5.30
CA LEU A 57 12.41 -17.09 5.26
C LEU A 57 11.86 -16.63 6.62
N ILE A 58 12.27 -17.29 7.71
CA ILE A 58 11.85 -16.93 9.08
C ILE A 58 12.29 -15.50 9.42
N ALA A 59 13.52 -15.12 9.06
CA ALA A 59 14.04 -13.78 9.30
C ALA A 59 13.22 -12.70 8.56
N ALA A 60 12.85 -12.94 7.31
CA ALA A 60 12.02 -12.01 6.52
C ALA A 60 10.58 -11.88 7.07
N LEU A 61 10.00 -12.98 7.55
CA LEU A 61 8.69 -12.95 8.22
C LEU A 61 8.76 -12.16 9.54
N GLN A 62 9.82 -12.38 10.33
CA GLN A 62 10.01 -11.70 11.60
C GLN A 62 10.24 -10.19 11.43
N SER A 63 10.99 -9.74 10.43
CA SER A 63 11.21 -8.31 10.18
C SER A 63 9.91 -7.58 9.89
N THR A 64 9.04 -8.20 9.09
CA THR A 64 7.73 -7.65 8.73
C THR A 64 6.76 -7.65 9.92
N LEU A 65 6.69 -8.77 10.65
CA LEU A 65 5.87 -8.90 11.85
C LEU A 65 6.26 -7.86 12.91
N SER A 66 7.56 -7.65 13.11
CA SER A 66 8.07 -6.68 14.09
C SER A 66 7.63 -5.25 13.76
N ALA A 67 7.67 -4.87 12.48
CA ALA A 67 7.20 -3.55 12.03
C ALA A 67 5.70 -3.36 12.30
N PHE A 68 4.87 -4.37 12.01
CA PHE A 68 3.42 -4.29 12.25
C PHE A 68 3.08 -4.22 13.74
N LEU A 69 3.71 -5.04 14.58
CA LEU A 69 3.49 -5.02 16.02
C LEU A 69 3.95 -3.68 16.61
N MET A 70 5.14 -3.21 16.25
CA MET A 70 5.68 -1.95 16.75
C MET A 70 4.80 -0.76 16.37
N THR A 71 4.34 -0.71 15.11
CA THR A 71 3.43 0.34 14.64
C THR A 71 2.12 0.28 15.40
N SER A 72 1.48 -0.89 15.49
CA SER A 72 0.18 -1.06 16.17
C SER A 72 0.27 -0.75 17.67
N GLY A 73 1.32 -1.20 18.35
CA GLY A 73 1.55 -0.89 19.77
C GLY A 73 1.77 0.60 20.02
N SER A 74 2.49 1.27 19.11
CA SER A 74 2.68 2.72 19.19
C SER A 74 1.39 3.51 18.95
N MET A 75 0.52 3.04 18.03
CA MET A 75 -0.80 3.63 17.80
C MET A 75 -1.69 3.50 19.05
N VAL A 76 -1.70 2.34 19.70
CA VAL A 76 -2.47 2.17 20.95
C VAL A 76 -1.94 3.10 22.06
N ALA A 77 -0.63 3.25 22.20
CA ALA A 77 -0.06 4.13 23.22
C ALA A 77 -0.32 5.63 22.93
N ARG A 78 -0.13 6.06 21.68
CA ARG A 78 -0.20 7.48 21.28
C ARG A 78 -1.59 7.98 20.96
N ASP A 79 -2.42 7.14 20.33
CA ASP A 79 -3.71 7.54 19.79
C ASP A 79 -4.87 7.16 20.74
N LEU A 80 -4.70 6.13 21.57
CA LEU A 80 -5.72 5.69 22.54
C LEU A 80 -5.33 6.02 23.99
N TYR A 81 -4.16 5.57 24.45
CA TYR A 81 -3.79 5.73 25.86
C TYR A 81 -3.51 7.19 26.24
N ARG A 82 -2.66 7.90 25.50
CA ARG A 82 -2.33 9.30 25.80
C ARG A 82 -3.55 10.23 25.77
N PRO A 83 -4.42 10.24 24.74
CA PRO A 83 -5.49 11.25 24.67
C PRO A 83 -6.71 10.94 25.56
N TYR A 84 -6.93 9.67 25.92
CA TYR A 84 -8.17 9.25 26.60
C TYR A 84 -7.95 8.69 28.02
N ILE A 85 -6.74 8.26 28.38
CA ILE A 85 -6.45 7.63 29.68
C ILE A 85 -5.46 8.47 30.51
N ASP A 86 -4.33 8.86 29.95
CA ASP A 86 -3.31 9.67 30.63
C ASP A 86 -2.79 10.77 29.70
N ASN A 87 -3.32 12.00 29.86
CA ASN A 87 -3.05 13.14 28.98
C ASN A 87 -1.59 13.62 29.00
N ASN A 88 -0.79 13.25 30.01
CA ASN A 88 0.63 13.62 30.07
C ASN A 88 1.47 12.47 30.65
N PRO A 89 1.54 11.33 29.94
CA PRO A 89 2.25 10.16 30.41
C PRO A 89 3.75 10.42 30.32
N SER A 90 4.50 9.94 31.32
CA SER A 90 5.95 9.90 31.23
C SER A 90 6.39 8.96 30.10
N TRP A 91 7.51 9.26 29.44
CA TRP A 91 8.09 8.41 28.38
C TRP A 91 8.15 6.92 28.76
N LYS A 92 8.54 6.62 30.00
CA LYS A 92 8.63 5.24 30.50
C LYS A 92 7.27 4.54 30.57
N ARG A 93 6.21 5.26 30.95
CA ARG A 93 4.84 4.72 31.00
C ARG A 93 4.29 4.49 29.61
N GLU A 94 4.45 5.47 28.71
CA GLU A 94 4.01 5.36 27.33
C GLU A 94 4.68 4.18 26.61
N LEU A 95 6.00 4.01 26.80
CA LEU A 95 6.75 2.86 26.27
C LEU A 95 6.28 1.52 26.86
N LEU A 96 5.95 1.49 28.16
CA LEU A 96 5.44 0.28 28.81
C LEU A 96 4.08 -0.11 28.24
N VAL A 97 3.17 0.86 28.06
CA VAL A 97 1.86 0.62 27.43
C VAL A 97 2.04 0.09 26.01
N ALA A 98 2.89 0.73 25.19
CA ALA A 98 3.16 0.25 23.84
C ALA A 98 3.65 -1.22 23.83
N ARG A 99 4.56 -1.59 24.75
CA ARG A 99 5.07 -2.97 24.88
C ARG A 99 4.00 -3.97 25.33
N LEU A 100 3.16 -3.59 26.29
CA LEU A 100 2.05 -4.44 26.73
C LEU A 100 1.02 -4.61 25.61
N SER A 101 0.68 -3.55 24.87
CA SER A 101 -0.21 -3.62 23.72
C SER A 101 0.35 -4.53 22.62
N MET A 102 1.65 -4.45 22.32
CA MET A 102 2.30 -5.39 21.38
C MET A 102 2.17 -6.84 21.84
N LEU A 103 2.42 -7.12 23.12
CA LEU A 103 2.28 -8.47 23.67
C LEU A 103 0.83 -8.97 23.54
N LEU A 104 -0.15 -8.17 23.95
CA LEU A 104 -1.57 -8.54 23.86
C LEU A 104 -2.03 -8.77 22.41
N LEU A 105 -1.63 -7.90 21.48
CA LEU A 105 -1.92 -8.06 20.06
C LEU A 105 -1.28 -9.34 19.49
N SER A 106 -0.04 -9.64 19.88
CA SER A 106 0.63 -10.87 19.44
C SER A 106 -0.07 -12.14 19.93
N LEU A 107 -0.56 -12.14 21.18
CA LEU A 107 -1.32 -13.25 21.75
C LEU A 107 -2.69 -13.41 21.06
N ALA A 108 -3.38 -12.30 20.79
CA ALA A 108 -4.65 -12.31 20.06
C ALA A 108 -4.48 -12.82 18.62
N ALA A 109 -3.42 -12.40 17.93
CA ALA A 109 -3.09 -12.87 16.59
C ALA A 109 -2.76 -14.37 16.57
N LEU A 110 -1.96 -14.85 17.53
CA LEU A 110 -1.63 -16.27 17.68
C LEU A 110 -2.88 -17.10 17.95
N TYR A 111 -3.77 -16.62 18.81
CA TYR A 111 -5.04 -17.27 19.11
C TYR A 111 -5.91 -17.39 17.85
N LEU A 112 -6.10 -16.29 17.11
CA LEU A 112 -6.86 -16.30 15.86
C LEU A 112 -6.24 -17.22 14.80
N ALA A 113 -4.91 -17.23 14.69
CA ALA A 113 -4.19 -18.09 13.77
C ALA A 113 -4.32 -19.58 14.10
N THR A 114 -4.47 -19.93 15.37
CA THR A 114 -4.59 -21.32 15.81
C THR A 114 -6.00 -21.88 15.59
N PHE A 115 -7.04 -21.06 15.78
CA PHE A 115 -8.43 -21.55 15.81
C PHE A 115 -9.29 -21.11 14.61
N PHE A 116 -8.89 -20.07 13.85
CA PHE A 116 -9.74 -19.43 12.85
C PHE A 116 -9.01 -19.12 11.54
N GLU A 117 -8.43 -20.13 10.89
CA GLU A 117 -7.65 -19.98 9.66
C GLU A 117 -8.43 -19.26 8.53
N THR A 118 -9.69 -19.63 8.30
CA THR A 118 -10.53 -19.00 7.27
C THR A 118 -10.84 -17.53 7.57
N SER A 119 -10.88 -17.16 8.85
CA SER A 119 -11.15 -15.78 9.27
C SER A 119 -9.95 -14.86 9.02
N LEU A 120 -8.71 -15.39 9.04
CA LEU A 120 -7.51 -14.59 8.78
C LEU A 120 -7.50 -13.99 7.37
N ILE A 121 -7.82 -14.81 6.36
CA ILE A 121 -7.85 -14.38 4.96
C ILE A 121 -8.92 -13.29 4.77
N LEU A 122 -10.09 -13.49 5.40
CA LEU A 122 -11.19 -12.54 5.33
C LEU A 122 -10.85 -11.22 6.05
N LEU A 123 -10.24 -11.29 7.24
CA LEU A 123 -9.85 -10.12 8.01
C LEU A 123 -8.73 -9.32 7.32
N GLY A 124 -7.76 -10.01 6.71
CA GLY A 124 -6.71 -9.37 5.91
C GLY A 124 -7.27 -8.62 4.70
N GLY A 125 -8.22 -9.23 3.97
CA GLY A 125 -8.92 -8.57 2.87
C GLY A 125 -9.71 -7.34 3.32
N LEU A 126 -10.40 -7.43 4.46
CA LEU A 126 -11.12 -6.30 5.06
C LEU A 126 -10.18 -5.17 5.50
N ALA A 127 -9.03 -5.49 6.10
CA ALA A 127 -8.07 -4.51 6.57
C ALA A 127 -7.56 -3.60 5.43
N ILE A 128 -7.27 -4.18 4.27
CA ILE A 128 -6.87 -3.43 3.07
C ILE A 128 -8.02 -2.54 2.58
N ALA A 129 -9.23 -3.10 2.47
CA ALA A 129 -10.40 -2.35 2.04
C ALA A 129 -10.74 -1.20 3.00
N PHE A 130 -10.59 -1.36 4.31
CA PHE A 130 -10.78 -0.30 5.31
C PHE A 130 -9.68 0.76 5.23
N GLY A 131 -8.42 0.35 5.08
CA GLY A 131 -7.30 1.28 4.90
C GLY A 131 -7.51 2.19 3.67
N PHE A 132 -8.06 1.65 2.59
CA PHE A 132 -8.37 2.42 1.39
C PHE A 132 -9.39 3.55 1.64
N GLN A 133 -10.22 3.45 2.69
CA GLN A 133 -11.22 4.48 3.02
C GLN A 133 -10.66 5.71 3.70
N LEU A 134 -9.39 5.68 4.11
CA LEU A 134 -8.69 6.88 4.60
C LEU A 134 -8.26 7.82 3.47
N PHE A 135 -8.43 7.42 2.20
CA PHE A 135 -7.97 8.20 1.05
C PHE A 135 -8.55 9.63 0.99
N PRO A 136 -9.86 9.88 1.19
CA PRO A 136 -10.39 11.25 1.18
C PRO A 136 -9.86 12.10 2.33
N VAL A 137 -9.55 11.49 3.48
CA VAL A 137 -8.94 12.18 4.63
C VAL A 137 -7.53 12.64 4.28
N LEU A 138 -6.71 11.75 3.69
CA LEU A 138 -5.35 12.08 3.23
C LEU A 138 -5.38 13.18 2.16
N LEU A 139 -6.33 13.11 1.23
CA LEU A 139 -6.55 14.14 0.21
C LEU A 139 -6.93 15.49 0.84
N GLY A 140 -7.79 15.49 1.85
CA GLY A 140 -8.17 16.69 2.60
C GLY A 140 -6.98 17.32 3.31
N MET A 141 -6.18 16.53 4.02
CA MET A 141 -5.02 17.03 4.76
C MET A 141 -3.91 17.61 3.88
N LEU A 142 -3.70 17.05 2.68
CA LEU A 142 -2.55 17.42 1.85
C LEU A 142 -2.89 18.39 0.72
N TRP A 143 -4.06 18.26 0.08
CA TRP A 143 -4.36 19.00 -1.16
C TRP A 143 -5.65 19.82 -1.14
N PHE A 144 -6.68 19.40 -0.39
CA PHE A 144 -8.00 20.00 -0.47
C PHE A 144 -8.45 20.63 0.86
N PRO A 145 -8.10 21.90 1.12
CA PRO A 145 -8.42 22.60 2.39
C PRO A 145 -9.91 22.73 2.69
N TRP A 146 -10.74 22.60 1.66
CA TRP A 146 -12.20 22.71 1.75
C TRP A 146 -12.86 21.44 2.30
N ILE A 147 -12.15 20.31 2.37
CA ILE A 147 -12.69 19.09 2.99
C ILE A 147 -12.79 19.32 4.50
N THR A 148 -14.00 19.21 5.04
CA THR A 148 -14.27 19.46 6.45
C THR A 148 -14.08 18.20 7.29
N ARG A 149 -13.78 18.37 8.58
CA ARG A 149 -13.67 17.24 9.53
C ARG A 149 -14.95 16.40 9.56
N GLY A 150 -16.10 17.06 9.58
CA GLY A 150 -17.41 16.40 9.56
C GLY A 150 -17.64 15.59 8.28
N GLY A 151 -17.33 16.17 7.11
CA GLY A 151 -17.45 15.46 5.85
C GLY A 151 -16.51 14.27 5.75
N ALA A 152 -15.26 14.43 6.17
CA ALA A 152 -14.27 13.36 6.20
C ALA A 152 -14.70 12.18 7.09
N ILE A 153 -15.26 12.45 8.28
CA ILE A 153 -15.76 11.41 9.19
C ILE A 153 -16.98 10.71 8.61
N LEU A 154 -17.97 11.46 8.09
CA LEU A 154 -19.19 10.88 7.51
C LEU A 154 -18.90 10.03 6.28
N GLY A 155 -18.00 10.50 5.42
CA GLY A 155 -17.50 9.74 4.27
C GLY A 155 -16.81 8.45 4.71
N LEU A 156 -15.88 8.53 5.67
CA LEU A 156 -15.18 7.35 6.20
C LEU A 156 -16.17 6.31 6.74
N ILE A 157 -17.11 6.72 7.59
CA ILE A 157 -18.13 5.82 8.17
C ILE A 157 -18.95 5.18 7.04
N THR A 158 -19.39 5.97 6.07
CA THR A 158 -20.16 5.47 4.92
C THR A 158 -19.34 4.44 4.12
N GLY A 159 -18.07 4.74 3.83
CA GLY A 159 -17.18 3.80 3.14
C GLY A 159 -17.01 2.48 3.87
N LEU A 160 -16.78 2.53 5.20
CA LEU A 160 -16.67 1.33 6.03
C LEU A 160 -17.95 0.49 6.01
N ILE A 161 -19.12 1.13 6.07
CA ILE A 161 -20.42 0.43 5.96
C ILE A 161 -20.54 -0.27 4.60
N PHE A 162 -20.27 0.43 3.49
CA PHE A 162 -20.38 -0.16 2.16
C PHE A 162 -19.39 -1.30 1.91
N VAL A 163 -18.14 -1.18 2.38
CA VAL A 163 -17.18 -2.30 2.34
C VAL A 163 -17.72 -3.50 3.11
N THR A 164 -18.22 -3.27 4.31
CA THR A 164 -18.72 -4.34 5.20
C THR A 164 -19.91 -5.06 4.56
N LEU A 165 -20.83 -4.31 3.95
CA LEU A 165 -22.00 -4.85 3.23
C LEU A 165 -21.62 -5.55 1.91
N ALA A 166 -20.54 -5.14 1.24
CA ALA A 166 -20.05 -5.81 0.05
C ALA A 166 -19.33 -7.11 0.41
N GLU A 167 -18.58 -7.17 1.50
CA GLU A 167 -17.85 -8.39 1.87
C GLU A 167 -18.73 -9.51 2.46
N THR A 168 -18.17 -10.72 2.49
CA THR A 168 -18.87 -11.92 2.99
C THR A 168 -19.44 -11.74 4.40
N PHE A 169 -18.82 -10.90 5.23
CA PHE A 169 -19.30 -10.58 6.56
C PHE A 169 -20.69 -9.90 6.54
N GLY A 170 -20.91 -8.90 5.68
CA GLY A 170 -22.19 -8.22 5.56
C GLY A 170 -23.30 -9.10 4.96
N HIS A 171 -22.94 -9.96 4.01
CA HIS A 171 -23.86 -10.97 3.46
C HIS A 171 -24.34 -11.93 4.56
N LYS A 172 -23.44 -12.42 5.42
CA LYS A 172 -23.82 -13.24 6.57
C LYS A 172 -24.70 -12.48 7.57
N LEU A 173 -24.37 -11.21 7.85
CA LEU A 173 -25.11 -10.38 8.80
C LEU A 173 -26.56 -10.10 8.33
N THR A 174 -26.76 -9.94 7.02
CA THR A 174 -28.06 -9.63 6.41
C THR A 174 -28.85 -10.87 5.98
N GLY A 175 -28.35 -12.08 6.28
CA GLY A 175 -28.98 -13.33 5.87
C GLY A 175 -29.05 -13.51 4.35
N ASN A 176 -28.04 -13.01 3.61
CA ASN A 176 -27.98 -12.99 2.14
C ASN A 176 -29.15 -12.26 1.46
N SER A 177 -29.79 -11.31 2.16
CA SER A 177 -30.92 -10.54 1.61
C SER A 177 -30.48 -9.35 0.74
N LEU A 178 -29.17 -9.10 0.64
CA LEU A 178 -28.63 -8.01 -0.16
C LEU A 178 -28.79 -8.29 -1.66
N PRO A 179 -29.15 -7.29 -2.48
CA PRO A 179 -29.46 -7.50 -3.89
C PRO A 179 -28.21 -7.66 -4.78
N TRP A 180 -27.02 -7.67 -4.20
CA TRP A 180 -25.74 -7.78 -4.90
C TRP A 180 -24.87 -8.89 -4.30
N GLY A 181 -23.90 -9.41 -5.07
CA GLY A 181 -22.93 -10.40 -4.57
C GLY A 181 -21.75 -9.78 -3.83
N ARG A 182 -20.76 -10.61 -3.43
CA ARG A 182 -19.56 -10.16 -2.70
C ARG A 182 -18.79 -9.03 -3.41
N TRP A 183 -18.70 -9.11 -4.74
CA TRP A 183 -18.08 -8.08 -5.58
C TRP A 183 -19.06 -7.65 -6.66
N PRO A 184 -19.89 -6.63 -6.38
CA PRO A 184 -20.83 -6.12 -7.36
C PRO A 184 -20.08 -5.69 -8.62
N LEU A 185 -20.55 -6.14 -9.78
CA LEU A 185 -19.91 -5.89 -11.08
C LEU A 185 -18.44 -6.33 -11.15
N THR A 186 -18.03 -7.33 -10.36
CA THR A 186 -16.64 -7.82 -10.26
C THR A 186 -15.63 -6.76 -9.79
N ILE A 187 -16.10 -5.65 -9.24
CA ILE A 187 -15.27 -4.57 -8.68
C ILE A 187 -15.02 -4.88 -7.20
N TYR A 188 -13.75 -4.73 -6.79
CA TYR A 188 -13.33 -4.95 -5.42
C TYR A 188 -14.12 -4.07 -4.42
N SER A 189 -14.53 -4.65 -3.29
CA SER A 189 -15.35 -4.01 -2.25
C SER A 189 -14.78 -2.67 -1.77
N GLY A 190 -13.45 -2.57 -1.67
CA GLY A 190 -12.76 -1.34 -1.30
C GLY A 190 -13.04 -0.16 -2.23
N LEU A 191 -13.19 -0.41 -3.54
CA LEU A 191 -13.48 0.65 -4.52
C LEU A 191 -14.91 1.17 -4.40
N TRP A 192 -15.89 0.27 -4.18
CA TRP A 192 -17.27 0.67 -3.92
C TRP A 192 -17.38 1.48 -2.62
N GLY A 193 -16.71 1.02 -1.55
CA GLY A 193 -16.59 1.78 -0.32
C GLY A 193 -16.02 3.18 -0.56
N LEU A 194 -14.94 3.28 -1.34
CA LEU A 194 -14.31 4.56 -1.65
C LEU A 194 -15.23 5.47 -2.47
N PHE A 195 -15.96 4.92 -3.45
CA PHE A 195 -16.89 5.68 -4.28
C PHE A 195 -17.94 6.39 -3.43
N PHE A 196 -18.63 5.66 -2.54
CA PHE A 196 -19.63 6.26 -1.65
C PHE A 196 -19.00 7.18 -0.60
N ASN A 197 -17.83 6.82 -0.07
CA ASN A 197 -17.07 7.66 0.85
C ASN A 197 -16.76 9.03 0.24
N VAL A 198 -16.19 9.07 -0.97
CA VAL A 198 -15.86 10.31 -1.67
C VAL A 198 -17.11 11.15 -1.90
N ILE A 199 -18.21 10.54 -2.36
CA ILE A 199 -19.47 11.25 -2.58
C ILE A 199 -19.98 11.90 -1.29
N VAL A 200 -20.11 11.12 -0.21
CA VAL A 200 -20.62 11.64 1.06
C VAL A 200 -19.67 12.69 1.65
N CYS A 201 -18.36 12.43 1.61
CA CYS A 201 -17.34 13.36 2.08
C CYS A 201 -17.42 14.70 1.35
N PHE A 202 -17.51 14.67 0.01
CA PHE A 202 -17.51 15.88 -0.81
C PHE A 202 -18.81 16.64 -0.66
N LEU A 203 -19.95 15.95 -0.73
CA LEU A 203 -21.26 16.59 -0.52
C LEU A 203 -21.35 17.22 0.87
N SER A 204 -21.00 16.48 1.92
CA SER A 204 -21.04 16.99 3.29
C SER A 204 -20.07 18.16 3.49
N SER A 205 -18.90 18.14 2.87
CA SER A 205 -17.93 19.24 2.96
C SER A 205 -18.40 20.49 2.20
N ILE A 206 -18.99 20.34 1.01
CA ILE A 206 -19.52 21.46 0.20
C ILE A 206 -20.72 22.12 0.89
N PHE A 207 -21.62 21.32 1.46
CA PHE A 207 -22.83 21.84 2.13
C PHE A 207 -22.60 22.29 3.57
N SER A 208 -21.40 22.06 4.12
CA SER A 208 -21.05 22.51 5.47
C SER A 208 -20.95 24.04 5.51
N SER A 209 -21.97 24.68 6.07
CA SER A 209 -22.05 26.15 6.14
C SER A 209 -21.36 26.75 7.37
N ASN A 210 -21.05 25.93 8.39
CA ASN A 210 -20.59 26.40 9.70
C ASN A 210 -19.32 25.64 10.12
N ASP A 211 -18.20 26.02 9.55
CA ASP A 211 -16.93 25.34 9.71
C ASP A 211 -15.97 26.17 10.57
N THR A 212 -15.93 25.85 11.87
CA THR A 212 -15.09 26.53 12.88
C THR A 212 -13.60 26.29 12.66
N ASP A 213 -13.24 25.16 12.04
CA ASP A 213 -11.85 24.72 11.92
C ASP A 213 -11.22 25.20 10.60
N LYS A 214 -11.96 25.96 9.78
CA LYS A 214 -11.53 26.37 8.44
C LYS A 214 -10.23 27.17 8.46
N ASP A 215 -10.10 28.12 9.38
CA ASP A 215 -8.92 28.99 9.47
C ASP A 215 -7.69 28.20 9.93
N HIS A 216 -7.87 27.29 10.89
CA HIS A 216 -6.79 26.41 11.34
C HIS A 216 -6.30 25.49 10.20
N ARG A 217 -7.20 24.85 9.46
CA ARG A 217 -6.82 24.04 8.30
C ARG A 217 -6.12 24.88 7.25
N LYS A 218 -6.63 26.08 6.96
CA LYS A 218 -6.01 26.98 5.99
C LYS A 218 -4.58 27.36 6.40
N SER A 219 -4.35 27.66 7.68
CA SER A 219 -3.01 27.92 8.22
C SER A 219 -2.06 26.74 7.97
N PHE A 220 -2.51 25.51 8.20
CA PHE A 220 -1.71 24.32 7.93
C PHE A 220 -1.40 24.15 6.43
N HIS A 221 -2.39 24.36 5.55
CA HIS A 221 -2.16 24.30 4.10
C HIS A 221 -1.25 25.43 3.60
N ASP A 222 -1.35 26.62 4.17
CA ASP A 222 -0.47 27.74 3.85
C ASP A 222 0.97 27.42 4.27
N PHE A 223 1.17 26.85 5.46
CA PHE A 223 2.46 26.32 5.92
C PHE A 223 3.03 25.26 4.97
N LEU A 224 2.22 24.26 4.57
CA LEU A 224 2.66 23.22 3.63
C LEU A 224 3.02 23.82 2.25
N ASN A 225 2.24 24.78 1.76
CA ASN A 225 2.52 25.44 0.48
C ASN A 225 3.80 26.30 0.54
N GLU A 226 4.08 26.91 1.67
CA GLU A 226 5.27 27.74 1.88
C GLU A 226 6.56 26.90 1.95
N HIS A 227 6.51 25.75 2.61
CA HIS A 227 7.68 24.90 2.83
C HIS A 227 7.87 23.84 1.74
N MET A 228 6.77 23.27 1.24
CA MET A 228 6.77 22.14 0.29
C MET A 228 6.09 22.46 -1.06
N GLY A 229 5.83 23.74 -1.33
CA GLY A 229 5.25 24.17 -2.60
C GLY A 229 6.16 23.90 -3.81
N ILE A 230 5.55 23.50 -4.92
CA ILE A 230 6.26 23.32 -6.19
C ILE A 230 6.83 24.67 -6.66
N HIS A 231 8.12 24.70 -6.99
CA HIS A 231 8.80 25.91 -7.46
C HIS A 231 8.07 26.56 -8.65
N PRO A 232 7.94 27.91 -8.71
CA PRO A 232 7.18 28.60 -9.77
C PRO A 232 7.61 28.22 -11.20
N SER A 233 8.90 27.96 -11.42
CA SER A 233 9.43 27.54 -12.74
C SER A 233 8.94 26.15 -13.20
N ARG A 234 8.52 25.28 -12.26
CA ARG A 234 8.02 23.92 -12.54
C ARG A 234 6.50 23.86 -12.64
N LYS A 235 5.79 24.92 -12.27
CA LYS A 235 4.32 25.01 -12.32
C LYS A 235 3.76 24.72 -13.73
N LYS A 236 4.53 25.03 -14.79
CA LYS A 236 4.19 24.71 -16.20
C LYS A 236 4.20 23.22 -16.52
N ILE A 237 4.99 22.42 -15.81
CA ILE A 237 5.12 20.96 -16.02
C ILE A 237 4.16 20.18 -15.11
N LYS A 238 3.55 20.85 -14.12
CA LYS A 238 2.61 20.23 -13.17
C LYS A 238 1.45 19.50 -13.86
N SER A 239 0.86 20.08 -14.90
CA SER A 239 -0.20 19.42 -15.69
C SER A 239 0.30 18.16 -16.39
N LEU A 240 1.51 18.21 -16.96
CA LEU A 240 2.17 17.06 -17.58
C LEU A 240 2.36 15.92 -16.57
N ALA A 241 2.78 16.25 -15.34
CA ALA A 241 2.96 15.26 -14.27
C ALA A 241 1.66 14.53 -13.93
N TYR A 242 0.54 15.26 -13.81
CA TYR A 242 -0.77 14.62 -13.60
C TYR A 242 -1.19 13.77 -14.78
N VAL A 243 -0.97 14.22 -16.02
CA VAL A 243 -1.30 13.45 -17.22
C VAL A 243 -0.49 12.14 -17.24
N PHE A 244 0.82 12.19 -17.01
CA PHE A 244 1.64 10.98 -16.94
C PHE A 244 1.21 10.03 -15.81
N PHE A 245 0.89 10.57 -14.63
CA PHE A 245 0.35 9.77 -13.54
C PHE A 245 -0.98 9.11 -13.90
N LEU A 246 -1.92 9.84 -14.50
CA LEU A 246 -3.23 9.30 -14.88
C LEU A 246 -3.12 8.23 -15.98
N ILE A 247 -2.27 8.46 -16.99
CA ILE A 247 -1.97 7.45 -18.02
C ILE A 247 -1.41 6.20 -17.36
N TRP A 248 -0.37 6.36 -16.54
CA TRP A 248 0.24 5.24 -15.84
C TRP A 248 -0.75 4.51 -14.95
N ALA A 249 -1.54 5.22 -14.13
CA ALA A 249 -2.52 4.62 -13.24
C ALA A 249 -3.61 3.85 -14.02
N PHE A 250 -4.09 4.40 -15.13
CA PHE A 250 -5.09 3.77 -15.99
C PHE A 250 -4.59 2.43 -16.56
N PHE A 251 -3.36 2.40 -17.06
CA PHE A 251 -2.81 1.21 -17.72
C PHE A 251 -2.15 0.21 -16.76
N SER A 252 -1.57 0.66 -15.65
CA SER A 252 -0.82 -0.17 -14.70
C SER A 252 -1.73 -0.86 -13.67
N ILE A 253 -2.72 -0.13 -13.13
CA ILE A 253 -3.57 -0.60 -12.02
C ILE A 253 -5.07 -0.52 -12.37
N GLY A 254 -5.42 0.33 -13.35
CA GLY A 254 -6.79 0.59 -13.76
C GLY A 254 -7.33 -0.36 -14.84
N PRO A 255 -8.42 0.03 -15.51
CA PRO A 255 -9.10 -0.80 -16.49
C PRO A 255 -8.27 -1.06 -17.76
N GLY A 256 -7.17 -0.32 -17.98
CA GLY A 256 -6.24 -0.58 -19.07
C GLY A 256 -5.52 -1.93 -18.97
N LEU A 257 -5.56 -2.59 -17.80
CA LEU A 257 -5.08 -3.97 -17.64
C LEU A 257 -5.78 -4.96 -18.60
N ILE A 258 -6.98 -4.66 -19.08
CA ILE A 258 -7.70 -5.48 -20.07
C ILE A 258 -6.88 -5.65 -21.36
N PHE A 259 -6.15 -4.60 -21.78
CA PHE A 259 -5.27 -4.68 -22.95
C PHE A 259 -4.09 -5.62 -22.73
N GLY A 260 -3.63 -5.75 -21.47
CA GLY A 260 -2.58 -6.68 -21.11
C GLY A 260 -2.94 -8.14 -21.37
N ASN A 261 -4.22 -8.49 -21.46
CA ASN A 261 -4.65 -9.86 -21.76
C ASN A 261 -4.44 -10.28 -23.22
N SER A 262 -4.23 -9.32 -24.15
CA SER A 262 -4.19 -9.60 -25.58
C SER A 262 -3.00 -9.02 -26.34
N ILE A 263 -2.36 -7.96 -25.84
CA ILE A 263 -1.31 -7.22 -26.57
C ILE A 263 -0.09 -8.09 -26.95
N PHE A 264 0.33 -9.04 -26.10
CA PHE A 264 1.50 -9.88 -26.32
C PHE A 264 1.16 -11.36 -26.55
N GLY A 265 -0.11 -11.65 -26.82
CA GLY A 265 -0.65 -13.01 -27.00
C GLY A 265 -1.88 -13.24 -26.12
N ASN A 266 -2.91 -13.89 -26.67
CA ASN A 266 -4.11 -14.20 -25.91
C ASN A 266 -3.84 -15.36 -24.93
N ALA A 267 -4.49 -15.33 -23.77
CA ALA A 267 -4.37 -16.38 -22.76
C ALA A 267 -4.83 -17.77 -23.25
N ASP A 268 -5.70 -17.82 -24.27
CA ASP A 268 -6.25 -19.06 -24.84
C ASP A 268 -5.35 -19.68 -25.92
N GLN A 269 -4.23 -19.05 -26.26
CA GLN A 269 -3.31 -19.51 -27.30
C GLN A 269 -2.13 -20.26 -26.70
N SER A 270 -1.67 -21.27 -27.43
CA SER A 270 -0.47 -22.04 -27.09
C SER A 270 0.76 -21.13 -27.01
N TYR A 271 1.68 -21.51 -26.11
CA TYR A 271 2.90 -20.77 -25.78
C TYR A 271 3.67 -20.20 -26.97
N ASP A 272 3.81 -20.97 -28.05
CA ASP A 272 4.57 -20.59 -29.25
C ASP A 272 4.09 -19.30 -29.92
N LYS A 273 2.87 -18.86 -29.60
CA LYS A 273 2.25 -17.65 -30.13
C LYS A 273 2.42 -16.43 -29.22
N TRP A 274 2.97 -16.58 -28.02
CA TRP A 274 3.24 -15.47 -27.11
C TRP A 274 4.54 -14.76 -27.49
N VAL A 275 4.43 -13.48 -27.80
CA VAL A 275 5.53 -12.68 -28.39
C VAL A 275 6.74 -12.58 -27.44
N MET A 276 6.49 -12.56 -26.13
CA MET A 276 7.52 -12.33 -25.09
C MET A 276 7.94 -13.61 -24.37
N GLY A 277 7.45 -14.79 -24.78
CA GLY A 277 7.74 -16.05 -24.10
C GLY A 277 7.27 -16.12 -22.63
N VAL A 278 6.38 -15.21 -22.23
CA VAL A 278 5.73 -15.15 -20.90
C VAL A 278 4.26 -14.75 -21.09
N PRO A 279 3.37 -15.02 -20.11
CA PRO A 279 1.98 -14.59 -20.19
C PRO A 279 1.86 -13.10 -20.52
N SER A 280 0.99 -12.75 -21.48
CA SER A 280 0.87 -11.38 -21.98
C SER A 280 0.61 -10.36 -20.88
N LEU A 281 -0.22 -10.71 -19.89
CA LEU A 281 -0.53 -9.82 -18.77
C LEU A 281 0.71 -9.51 -17.92
N TRP A 282 1.65 -10.45 -17.78
CA TRP A 282 2.89 -10.22 -17.02
C TRP A 282 3.85 -9.33 -17.77
N ALA A 283 4.09 -9.61 -19.06
CA ALA A 283 4.91 -8.74 -19.90
C ALA A 283 4.37 -7.30 -19.88
N TYR A 284 3.05 -7.17 -20.01
CA TYR A 284 2.35 -5.90 -19.91
C TYR A 284 2.55 -5.21 -18.55
N GLN A 285 2.37 -5.92 -17.43
CA GLN A 285 2.61 -5.36 -16.10
C GLN A 285 4.06 -4.93 -15.92
N ILE A 286 5.05 -5.75 -16.30
CA ILE A 286 6.48 -5.42 -16.17
C ILE A 286 6.80 -4.11 -16.90
N ILE A 287 6.30 -3.94 -18.13
CA ILE A 287 6.50 -2.70 -18.90
C ILE A 287 5.94 -1.49 -18.12
N TRP A 288 4.71 -1.59 -17.62
CA TRP A 288 4.10 -0.50 -16.86
C TRP A 288 4.75 -0.27 -15.50
N TRP A 289 5.33 -1.28 -14.87
CA TRP A 289 6.17 -1.12 -13.68
C TRP A 289 7.44 -0.33 -13.98
N VAL A 290 8.12 -0.63 -15.11
CA VAL A 290 9.30 0.15 -15.54
C VAL A 290 8.92 1.60 -15.83
N VAL A 291 7.79 1.84 -16.51
CA VAL A 291 7.25 3.20 -16.69
C VAL A 291 6.93 3.86 -15.34
N GLY A 292 6.46 3.08 -14.36
CA GLY A 292 6.20 3.56 -13.00
C GLY A 292 7.46 4.00 -12.26
N VAL A 293 8.57 3.26 -12.41
CA VAL A 293 9.88 3.68 -11.87
C VAL A 293 10.32 4.99 -12.50
N PHE A 294 10.17 5.15 -13.81
CA PHE A 294 10.44 6.42 -14.48
C PHE A 294 9.53 7.55 -13.99
N LEU A 295 8.24 7.29 -13.78
CA LEU A 295 7.28 8.25 -13.25
C LEU A 295 7.68 8.70 -11.83
N ILE A 296 8.03 7.77 -10.95
CA ILE A 296 8.50 8.09 -9.59
C ILE A 296 9.77 8.93 -9.66
N TRP A 297 10.73 8.55 -10.50
CA TRP A 297 11.94 9.35 -10.72
C TRP A 297 11.61 10.77 -11.23
N PHE A 298 10.67 10.89 -12.17
CA PHE A 298 10.23 12.18 -12.70
C PHE A 298 9.56 13.04 -11.63
N LEU A 299 8.67 12.46 -10.83
CA LEU A 299 8.00 13.13 -9.72
C LEU A 299 8.98 13.53 -8.60
N ALA A 300 9.92 12.66 -8.25
CA ALA A 300 10.90 12.95 -7.21
C ALA A 300 11.91 14.02 -7.64
N ASN A 301 12.49 13.89 -8.85
CA ASN A 301 13.65 14.68 -9.28
C ASN A 301 13.33 15.85 -10.21
N LYS A 302 12.28 15.77 -11.05
CA LYS A 302 11.91 16.88 -11.95
C LYS A 302 10.82 17.77 -11.37
N MET A 303 9.95 17.19 -10.54
CA MET A 303 8.89 17.92 -9.83
C MET A 303 9.30 18.31 -8.40
N ASP A 304 10.51 17.94 -7.95
CA ASP A 304 11.09 18.27 -6.65
C ASP A 304 10.25 17.76 -5.45
N LEU A 305 9.36 16.77 -5.65
CA LEU A 305 8.42 16.29 -4.63
C LEU A 305 9.09 15.44 -3.54
N SER A 306 10.37 15.09 -3.70
CA SER A 306 11.18 14.37 -2.71
C SER A 306 12.38 15.20 -2.23
N THR A 307 12.39 16.51 -2.53
CA THR A 307 13.48 17.40 -2.11
C THR A 307 13.17 18.04 -0.77
N LEU A 308 14.22 18.41 -0.04
CA LEU A 308 14.08 19.07 1.24
C LEU A 308 13.44 20.46 1.08
N PRO A 309 12.57 20.87 2.02
CA PRO A 309 12.03 22.21 2.02
C PRO A 309 13.17 23.23 2.08
N LYS A 310 13.12 24.25 1.22
CA LYS A 310 14.15 25.30 1.15
C LYS A 310 14.11 26.23 2.37
N LYS A 311 12.95 26.33 3.01
CA LYS A 311 12.77 27.02 4.28
C LYS A 311 12.99 26.00 5.42
N PRO A 312 13.85 26.31 6.40
CA PRO A 312 14.05 25.43 7.53
C PRO A 312 12.74 25.30 8.31
N ILE A 313 12.37 24.08 8.68
CA ILE A 313 11.23 23.84 9.57
C ILE A 313 11.77 23.90 11.00
N LEU A 314 11.42 24.94 11.75
CA LEU A 314 11.79 25.15 13.13
C LEU A 314 10.66 24.70 14.08
N ASN A 315 11.03 24.31 15.30
CA ASN A 315 10.04 23.98 16.33
C ASN A 315 9.28 25.25 16.74
N GLY A 316 7.98 25.31 16.47
CA GLY A 316 7.12 26.46 16.80
C GLY A 316 6.69 27.33 15.62
N ASP A 317 6.98 26.92 14.38
CA ASP A 317 6.69 27.67 13.14
C ASP A 317 5.20 27.94 12.85
N GLU A 318 4.26 27.39 13.61
CA GLU A 318 2.85 27.72 13.44
C GLU A 318 2.51 29.18 13.88
N HIS A 319 3.46 29.93 14.48
CA HIS A 319 3.18 31.22 15.14
C HIS A 319 4.17 32.39 14.93
N LEU A 320 5.18 32.29 14.07
CA LEU A 320 6.15 33.38 13.90
C LEU A 320 5.92 34.19 12.62
N SER A 321 6.08 35.51 12.71
CA SER A 321 5.98 36.39 11.53
C SER A 321 7.21 36.21 10.63
N PRO A 322 7.11 36.49 9.32
CA PRO A 322 8.21 36.29 8.37
C PRO A 322 9.53 36.98 8.73
N ASP A 323 9.50 37.97 9.64
CA ASP A 323 10.64 38.79 10.04
C ASP A 323 11.38 38.23 11.28
N ASP A 324 10.84 37.20 11.95
CA ASP A 324 11.36 36.66 13.24
C ASP A 324 12.27 35.43 13.11
N VAL A 325 12.60 35.00 11.88
CA VAL A 325 13.37 33.76 11.66
C VAL A 325 14.88 34.01 11.82
N GLU A 326 15.44 33.68 12.99
CA GLU A 326 16.90 33.58 13.19
C GLU A 326 17.51 32.54 12.23
N GLU A 327 18.64 32.88 11.59
CA GLU A 327 19.45 31.98 10.76
C GLU A 327 20.06 30.83 11.58
N ARG A 328 19.28 29.79 11.89
CA ARG A 328 19.79 28.49 12.37
C ARG A 328 19.47 27.43 11.33
N GLY A 329 20.52 26.78 10.82
CA GLY A 329 20.44 25.80 9.73
C GLY A 329 19.43 24.68 9.97
N ASN A 330 18.92 24.11 8.88
CA ASN A 330 17.81 23.16 8.88
C ASN A 330 18.21 21.90 9.69
N TYR A 331 17.37 21.44 10.63
CA TYR A 331 17.67 20.23 11.41
C TYR A 331 17.85 18.99 10.51
N ILE A 332 17.20 19.03 9.34
CA ILE A 332 17.21 17.97 8.33
C ILE A 332 18.54 17.93 7.55
N ASP A 333 19.32 19.02 7.51
CA ASP A 333 20.66 19.02 6.88
C ASP A 333 21.63 18.08 7.61
N ARG A 334 21.34 17.72 8.87
CA ARG A 334 22.09 16.73 9.65
C ARG A 334 21.63 15.28 9.40
N MET A 335 20.47 15.10 8.76
CA MET A 335 19.98 13.79 8.33
C MET A 335 20.40 13.61 6.88
N GLY A 336 21.58 13.00 6.67
CA GLY A 336 22.22 12.88 5.36
C GLY A 336 21.26 12.58 4.21
N GLY A 337 21.42 13.31 3.10
CA GLY A 337 20.53 13.28 1.95
C GLY A 337 20.14 11.86 1.52
N GLY A 338 18.85 11.55 1.61
CA GLY A 338 18.24 10.25 1.36
C GLY A 338 18.25 9.85 -0.12
N TYR A 339 19.43 9.74 -0.73
CA TYR A 339 19.63 9.21 -2.09
C TYR A 339 19.97 7.71 -2.08
N GLY A 340 19.92 7.05 -0.92
CA GLY A 340 20.16 5.60 -0.79
C GLY A 340 18.96 4.75 -1.22
N TRP A 341 17.72 5.25 -1.10
CA TRP A 341 16.54 4.44 -1.40
C TRP A 341 16.35 4.10 -2.89
N PRO A 342 16.73 4.95 -3.88
CA PRO A 342 16.71 4.55 -5.29
C PRO A 342 17.74 3.45 -5.57
N LEU A 343 18.92 3.48 -4.92
CA LEU A 343 19.91 2.41 -5.00
C LEU A 343 19.43 1.12 -4.31
N ILE A 344 18.64 1.22 -3.24
CA ILE A 344 18.00 0.06 -2.58
C ILE A 344 16.90 -0.51 -3.47
N LEU A 345 16.06 0.30 -4.11
CA LEU A 345 15.02 -0.18 -5.03
C LEU A 345 15.61 -0.74 -6.32
N ILE A 346 16.64 -0.11 -6.89
CA ILE A 346 17.40 -0.64 -8.01
C ILE A 346 18.10 -1.93 -7.58
N GLY A 347 18.69 -1.96 -6.38
CA GLY A 347 19.31 -3.16 -5.81
C GLY A 347 18.32 -4.30 -5.60
N MET A 348 17.11 -4.00 -5.12
CA MET A 348 16.03 -4.98 -4.98
C MET A 348 15.52 -5.44 -6.35
N ALA A 349 15.30 -4.54 -7.30
CA ALA A 349 14.86 -4.89 -8.65
C ALA A 349 15.92 -5.73 -9.38
N VAL A 350 17.20 -5.33 -9.30
CA VAL A 350 18.34 -6.06 -9.85
C VAL A 350 18.53 -7.40 -9.15
N ALA A 351 18.40 -7.48 -7.83
CA ALA A 351 18.43 -8.76 -7.11
C ALA A 351 17.26 -9.67 -7.51
N THR A 352 16.08 -9.11 -7.73
CA THR A 352 14.90 -9.88 -8.17
C THR A 352 15.09 -10.42 -9.59
N VAL A 353 15.70 -9.64 -10.49
CA VAL A 353 16.04 -10.04 -11.86
C VAL A 353 17.20 -11.04 -11.88
N ILE A 354 18.26 -10.84 -11.10
CA ILE A 354 19.40 -11.76 -11.02
C ILE A 354 18.98 -13.09 -10.39
N LEU A 355 18.16 -13.08 -9.33
CA LEU A 355 17.66 -14.30 -8.68
C LEU A 355 16.65 -15.05 -9.56
N SER A 356 15.92 -14.37 -10.43
CA SER A 356 15.05 -15.03 -11.42
C SER A 356 15.81 -15.56 -12.64
N VAL A 357 16.95 -14.96 -12.99
CA VAL A 357 17.82 -15.44 -14.08
C VAL A 357 18.75 -16.59 -13.66
N TYR A 358 19.07 -16.71 -12.36
CA TYR A 358 19.85 -17.84 -11.82
C TYR A 358 18.99 -18.99 -11.27
N ALA A 359 17.66 -18.88 -11.36
CA ALA A 359 16.69 -19.94 -11.02
C ALA A 359 15.91 -20.44 -12.26
N LEU A 360 16.45 -20.18 -13.45
CA LEU A 360 16.17 -20.91 -14.69
C LEU A 360 17.34 -21.86 -14.93
#